data_AF-A0A6B3GF28-F1
#
_entry.id   AF-A0A6B3GF28-F1
#
_cell.length_a   1.000
_cell.length_b   1.000
_cell.length_c   1.000
_cell.angle_alpha   90.00
_cell.angle_beta   90.00
_cell.angle_gamma   90.00
#
_symmetry.space_group_name_H-M   'P 1'
#
loop_
_entity.id
_entity.type
_entity.pdbx_description
1 polymer ?
#
loop_
_entity_poly.entity_id
_entity_poly.type
_entity_poly.pdbx_seq_one_letter_code
_entity_poly.pdbx_strand_id
1 'polypeptide(L)'
;MARWAELPAGLDRRERQLVVQLRRLKDHSGLSLAALGARTGYSRSSWDRYLGGRAPVPRAAVIGLAEVCGVDPTRLLALHEVATEHRAADGHSTGTAQPGADSGPAGRSSAG
;
A
#
# COMPACT_ATOMS: atom_id res chain seq x y z
N MET A 1 5.53 5.75 15.90
CA MET A 1 5.12 4.40 15.43
C MET A 1 3.66 4.46 15.03
N ALA A 2 3.30 4.05 13.81
CA ALA A 2 1.89 4.01 13.45
C ALA A 2 1.24 2.82 14.15
N ARG A 3 0.17 3.06 14.93
CA ARG A 3 -0.64 1.98 15.51
C ARG A 3 -1.46 1.36 14.38
N TRP A 4 -0.88 0.38 13.70
CA TRP A 4 -1.52 -0.28 12.57
C TRP A 4 -2.75 -1.07 13.04
N ALA A 5 -3.83 -1.03 12.25
CA ALA A 5 -4.97 -1.91 12.46
C ALA A 5 -4.57 -3.38 12.27
N GLU A 6 -5.29 -4.28 12.94
CA GLU A 6 -5.12 -5.71 12.73
C GLU A 6 -5.42 -6.08 11.28
N LEU A 7 -4.62 -6.99 10.73
CA LEU A 7 -4.80 -7.45 9.36
C LEU A 7 -5.97 -8.45 9.32
N PRO A 8 -6.86 -8.37 8.32
CA PRO A 8 -8.02 -9.25 8.20
C PRO A 8 -7.64 -10.72 8.36
N ALA A 9 -8.39 -11.50 9.13
CA ALA A 9 -8.06 -12.91 9.40
C ALA A 9 -8.02 -13.76 8.11
N GLY A 10 -8.87 -13.45 7.12
CA GLY A 10 -8.91 -14.11 5.81
C GLY A 10 -7.85 -13.65 4.80
N LEU A 11 -6.93 -12.75 5.17
CA LEU A 11 -5.85 -12.33 4.29
C LEU A 11 -4.83 -13.46 4.13
N ASP A 12 -4.47 -13.77 2.88
CA ASP A 12 -3.48 -14.81 2.55
C ASP A 12 -2.17 -14.59 3.31
N ARG A 13 -1.47 -15.69 3.64
CA ARG A 13 -0.24 -15.65 4.43
C ARG A 13 0.83 -14.80 3.74
N ARG A 14 0.96 -14.87 2.41
CA ARG A 14 1.97 -14.14 1.65
C ARG A 14 1.62 -12.66 1.52
N GLU A 15 0.36 -12.35 1.27
CA GLU A 15 -0.12 -10.96 1.28
C GLU A 15 0.06 -10.32 2.65
N ARG A 16 -0.25 -11.06 3.73
CA ARG A 16 0.02 -10.64 5.11
C ARG A 16 1.51 -10.36 5.34
N GLN A 17 2.39 -11.25 4.88
CA GLN A 17 3.84 -11.06 5.00
C GLN A 17 4.31 -9.80 4.26
N LEU A 18 3.83 -9.56 3.04
CA LEU A 18 4.13 -8.35 2.28
C LEU A 18 3.72 -7.11 3.08
N VAL A 19 2.47 -7.06 3.55
CA VAL A 19 1.95 -5.91 4.29
C VAL A 19 2.75 -5.67 5.58
N VAL A 20 3.14 -6.72 6.30
CA VAL A 20 3.98 -6.60 7.49
C VAL A 20 5.36 -6.02 7.15
N GLN A 21 5.99 -6.42 6.04
CA GLN A 21 7.27 -5.85 5.62
C GLN A 21 7.14 -4.38 5.24
N LEU A 22 6.08 -4.01 4.51
CA LEU A 22 5.81 -2.60 4.15
C LEU A 22 5.56 -1.75 5.40
N ARG A 23 4.83 -2.27 6.40
CA ARG A 23 4.62 -1.59 7.69
C ARG A 23 5.94 -1.32 8.41
N ARG A 24 6.83 -2.32 8.47
CA ARG A 24 8.17 -2.18 9.08
C ARG A 24 9.02 -1.13 8.38
N LEU A 25 8.99 -1.12 7.05
CA LEU A 25 9.74 -0.18 6.24
C LEU A 25 9.21 1.24 6.43
N LYS A 26 7.88 1.41 6.42
CA LYS A 26 7.22 2.67 6.78
C LYS A 26 7.63 3.11 8.20
N ASP A 27 7.59 2.23 9.19
CA ASP A 27 7.93 2.61 10.57
C ASP A 27 9.40 3.02 10.71
N HIS A 28 10.32 2.42 9.96
CA HIS A 28 11.73 2.82 9.90
C HIS A 28 11.95 4.15 9.19
N SER A 29 11.12 4.51 8.20
CA SER A 29 11.28 5.77 7.48
C SER A 29 10.97 7.01 8.31
N GLY A 30 10.29 6.84 9.45
CA GLY A 30 9.86 7.94 10.31
C GLY A 30 8.76 8.82 9.69
N LEU A 31 8.30 8.49 8.48
CA LEU A 31 7.32 9.31 7.75
C LEU A 31 5.90 9.11 8.30
N SER A 32 5.14 10.20 8.28
CA SER A 32 3.69 10.14 8.42
C SER A 32 3.06 9.58 7.13
N LEU A 33 1.84 9.02 7.21
CA LEU A 33 1.15 8.53 6.01
C LEU A 33 0.87 9.64 4.99
N ALA A 34 0.67 10.87 5.45
CA ALA A 34 0.50 12.03 4.57
C ALA A 34 1.80 12.39 3.84
N ALA A 35 2.95 12.37 4.54
CA ALA A 35 4.25 12.62 3.93
C ALA A 35 4.66 11.48 2.97
N LEU A 36 4.38 10.23 3.33
CA LEU A 36 4.56 9.10 2.43
C LEU A 36 3.71 9.26 1.18
N GLY A 37 2.46 9.67 1.35
CA GLY A 37 1.56 9.93 0.23
C GLY A 37 2.07 10.99 -0.72
N ALA A 38 2.45 12.16 -0.20
CA ALA A 38 3.02 13.25 -1.00
C ALA A 38 4.28 12.83 -1.78
N ARG A 39 5.10 11.93 -1.25
CA ARG A 39 6.33 11.45 -1.92
C ARG A 39 6.09 10.33 -2.93
N THR A 40 5.00 9.58 -2.81
CA THR A 40 4.71 8.41 -3.65
C THR A 40 3.56 8.65 -4.63
N GLY A 41 2.95 9.82 -4.57
CA GLY A 41 1.78 10.18 -5.36
C GLY A 41 0.47 9.81 -4.68
N TYR A 42 0.41 8.80 -3.81
CA TYR A 42 -0.86 8.28 -3.27
C TYR A 42 -1.45 9.08 -2.10
N SER A 43 -2.78 9.06 -1.96
CA SER A 43 -3.44 9.62 -0.77
C SER A 43 -3.14 8.84 0.53
N ARG A 44 -3.30 9.50 1.70
CA ARG A 44 -3.25 8.86 3.02
C ARG A 44 -4.22 7.68 3.13
N SER A 45 -5.43 7.83 2.60
CA SER A 45 -6.48 6.79 2.66
C SER A 45 -6.10 5.57 1.83
N SER A 46 -5.44 5.77 0.68
CA SER A 46 -4.90 4.67 -0.13
C SER A 46 -3.86 3.89 0.67
N TRP A 47 -2.90 4.59 1.27
CA TRP A 47 -1.89 3.97 2.13
C TRP A 47 -2.48 3.25 3.35
N ASP A 48 -3.50 3.81 3.98
CA ASP A 48 -4.20 3.16 5.09
C ASP A 48 -4.89 1.85 4.67
N ARG A 49 -5.52 1.82 3.49
CA ARG A 49 -6.13 0.58 2.96
C ARG A 49 -5.09 -0.48 2.60
N TYR A 50 -4.00 -0.08 1.93
CA TYR A 50 -2.91 -0.98 1.53
C TYR A 50 -2.20 -1.56 2.75
N LEU A 51 -1.73 -0.69 3.65
CA LEU A 51 -1.05 -1.13 4.87
C LEU A 51 -2.02 -1.78 5.85
N GLY A 52 -3.32 -1.52 5.75
CA GLY A 52 -4.38 -2.22 6.49
C GLY A 52 -4.76 -3.60 5.95
N GLY A 53 -4.22 -4.03 4.80
CA GLY A 53 -4.62 -5.29 4.15
C GLY A 53 -6.07 -5.30 3.66
N ARG A 54 -6.69 -4.13 3.49
CA ARG A 54 -8.06 -3.95 2.98
C ARG A 54 -8.11 -3.84 1.45
N ALA A 55 -6.97 -3.63 0.82
CA ALA A 55 -6.83 -3.53 -0.63
C ALA A 55 -5.48 -4.12 -1.05
N PRO A 56 -5.40 -4.74 -2.24
CA PRO A 56 -4.15 -5.24 -2.75
C PRO A 56 -3.19 -4.07 -2.94
N VAL A 57 -1.94 -4.25 -2.49
CA VAL A 57 -0.92 -3.22 -2.67
C VAL A 57 -0.50 -3.22 -4.14
N PRO A 58 -0.61 -2.11 -4.89
CA PRO A 58 -0.15 -2.08 -6.26
C PRO A 58 1.38 -2.12 -6.32
N ARG A 59 1.94 -2.74 -7.37
CA ARG A 59 3.39 -2.83 -7.60
C ARG A 59 4.07 -1.47 -7.49
N ALA A 60 3.47 -0.43 -8.06
CA ALA A 60 3.98 0.94 -8.01
C ALA A 60 4.06 1.52 -6.57
N ALA A 61 3.13 1.16 -5.68
CA ALA A 61 3.22 1.56 -4.27
C ALA A 61 4.37 0.86 -3.54
N VAL A 62 4.63 -0.42 -3.85
CA VAL A 62 5.79 -1.16 -3.31
C VAL A 62 7.09 -0.48 -3.72
N ILE A 63 7.23 -0.14 -5.00
CA ILE A 63 8.40 0.57 -5.54
C ILE A 63 8.54 1.94 -4.86
N GLY A 64 7.48 2.74 -4.85
CA GLY A 64 7.52 4.09 -4.28
C GLY A 64 7.90 4.09 -2.79
N LEU A 65 7.42 3.12 -2.00
CA LEU A 65 7.85 3.01 -0.59
C LEU A 65 9.32 2.61 -0.48
N ALA A 66 9.77 1.66 -1.31
CA ALA A 66 11.16 1.21 -1.32
C ALA A 66 12.13 2.36 -1.65
N GLU A 67 11.84 3.12 -2.71
CA GLU A 67 12.60 4.30 -3.12
C GLU A 67 12.63 5.38 -2.04
N VAL A 68 11.47 5.68 -1.44
CA VAL A 68 11.35 6.65 -0.34
C VAL A 68 12.21 6.28 0.87
N CYS A 69 12.36 4.98 1.12
CA CYS A 69 13.14 4.43 2.23
C CYS A 69 14.59 4.09 1.84
N GLY A 70 14.98 4.27 0.58
CA GLY A 70 16.33 3.95 0.09
C GLY A 70 16.65 2.45 0.11
N VAL A 71 15.65 1.58 -0.02
CA VAL A 71 15.85 0.11 -0.05
C VAL A 71 15.62 -0.44 -1.46
N ASP A 72 16.33 -1.53 -1.77
CA ASP A 72 16.14 -2.24 -3.04
C ASP A 72 14.74 -2.89 -3.11
N PRO A 73 13.91 -2.52 -4.11
CA PRO A 73 12.56 -3.07 -4.25
C PRO A 73 12.54 -4.53 -4.69
N THR A 74 13.63 -5.07 -5.25
CA THR A 74 13.65 -6.40 -5.90
C THR A 74 13.06 -7.50 -5.02
N ARG A 75 13.47 -7.57 -3.74
CA ARG A 75 12.95 -8.57 -2.79
C ARG A 75 11.48 -8.37 -2.46
N LEU A 76 11.03 -7.11 -2.36
CA LEU A 76 9.63 -6.78 -2.08
C LEU A 76 8.74 -7.07 -3.29
N LEU A 77 9.25 -6.87 -4.49
CA LEU A 77 8.56 -7.17 -5.74
C LEU A 77 8.39 -8.67 -5.95
N ALA A 78 9.43 -9.47 -5.68
CA ALA A 78 9.30 -10.93 -5.72
C ALA A 78 8.21 -11.43 -4.74
N LEU A 79 8.14 -10.85 -3.53
CA LEU A 79 7.10 -11.20 -2.57
C LEU A 79 5.71 -10.71 -3.02
N HIS A 80 5.64 -9.55 -3.68
CA HIS A 80 4.41 -9.00 -4.25
C HIS A 80 3.84 -9.89 -5.34
N GLU A 81 4.68 -10.37 -6.25
CA GLU A 81 4.27 -11.25 -7.36
C GLU A 81 3.60 -12.52 -6.82
N VAL A 82 4.24 -13.23 -5.89
CA VAL A 82 3.67 -14.45 -5.29
C VAL A 82 2.37 -14.16 -4.51
N ALA A 83 2.26 -12.99 -3.86
CA ALA A 83 1.02 -12.60 -3.19
C ALA A 83 -0.12 -12.31 -4.17
N THR A 84 0.18 -11.66 -5.31
CA THR A 84 -0.83 -11.34 -6.33
C THR A 84 -1.32 -12.56 -7.11
N GLU A 85 -0.44 -13.54 -7.37
CA GLU A 85 -0.82 -14.80 -8.03
C GLU A 85 -1.85 -15.58 -7.22
N HIS A 86 -1.68 -15.65 -5.90
CA HIS A 86 -2.63 -16.32 -5.02
C HIS A 86 -3.97 -15.59 -4.95
N ARG A 87 -3.96 -14.26 -4.86
CA ARG A 87 -5.19 -13.45 -4.87
C ARG A 87 -5.98 -13.57 -6.17
N ALA A 88 -5.30 -13.77 -7.31
CA ALA A 88 -5.95 -14.05 -8.59
C ALA A 88 -6.59 -15.45 -8.62
N ALA A 89 -5.98 -16.43 -7.96
CA ALA A 89 -6.53 -17.79 -7.84
C ALA A 89 -7.77 -17.84 -6.90
N ASP A 90 -7.79 -17.00 -5.86
CA ASP A 90 -8.89 -16.92 -4.89
C ASP A 90 -10.08 -16.04 -5.35
N GLY A 91 -9.98 -15.37 -6.50
CA GLY A 91 -10.84 -14.23 -6.84
C GLY A 91 -11.33 -14.13 -8.28
N HIS A 92 -12.15 -15.08 -8.74
CA HIS A 92 -13.12 -14.80 -9.82
C HIS A 92 -14.45 -14.36 -9.21
N SER A 93 -14.52 -13.09 -8.77
CA SER A 93 -15.74 -12.28 -8.79
C SER A 93 -15.46 -10.84 -8.33
N THR A 94 -15.70 -9.94 -9.28
CA THR A 94 -16.00 -8.49 -9.19
C THR A 94 -14.91 -7.49 -8.80
N GLY A 95 -14.57 -6.66 -9.79
CA GLY A 95 -14.38 -5.23 -9.57
C GLY A 95 -13.03 -4.70 -10.02
N THR A 96 -12.82 -4.60 -11.33
CA THR A 96 -11.79 -3.78 -11.98
C THR A 96 -11.81 -2.37 -11.40
N ALA A 97 -10.79 -2.02 -10.61
CA ALA A 97 -10.49 -0.64 -10.27
C ALA A 97 -8.99 -0.47 -10.07
N GLN A 98 -8.26 -0.36 -11.18
CA GLN A 98 -7.13 0.57 -11.34
C GLN A 98 -6.97 0.78 -12.86
N PRO A 99 -6.96 2.04 -13.35
CA PRO A 99 -5.88 2.97 -13.02
C PRO A 99 -6.33 4.42 -12.83
N GLY A 100 -6.19 4.93 -11.60
CA GLY A 100 -5.75 6.29 -11.34
C GLY A 100 -4.72 6.15 -10.22
N ALA A 101 -3.42 6.47 -10.39
CA ALA A 101 -2.97 7.81 -10.71
C ALA A 101 -4.00 8.79 -10.15
N ASP A 102 -3.92 9.07 -8.86
CA ASP A 102 -4.61 10.21 -8.27
C ASP A 102 -3.97 11.50 -8.79
N SER A 103 -4.07 11.69 -10.11
CA SER A 103 -3.93 12.97 -10.76
C SER A 103 -5.27 13.68 -10.61
N GLY A 104 -5.36 14.59 -9.64
CA GLY A 104 -6.49 15.51 -9.53
C GLY A 104 -6.45 16.38 -8.27
N PRO A 105 -6.07 17.67 -8.37
CA PRO A 105 -6.08 18.58 -7.24
C PRO A 105 -7.53 19.00 -6.95
N ALA A 106 -7.99 18.79 -5.72
CA ALA A 106 -9.24 19.37 -5.25
C ALA A 106 -8.97 20.12 -3.96
N GLY A 107 -8.58 21.39 -4.13
CA GLY A 107 -8.82 22.37 -3.10
C GLY A 107 -10.32 22.43 -2.81
N ARG A 108 -10.66 22.47 -1.53
CA ARG A 108 -11.72 23.36 -1.05
C ARG A 108 -11.44 23.71 0.40
N SER A 109 -10.83 24.87 0.57
CA SER A 109 -11.15 25.74 1.70
C SER A 109 -12.67 25.89 1.81
N SER A 110 -13.19 25.67 3.01
CA SER A 110 -14.44 26.26 3.48
C SER A 110 -14.41 26.16 5.01
N ALA A 111 -14.09 27.21 5.76
CA ALA A 111 -14.78 28.49 5.93
C ALA A 111 -15.96 28.37 6.90
N GLY A 112 -16.01 29.31 7.86
CA GLY A 112 -17.04 29.47 8.88
C GLY A 112 -16.43 29.92 10.18
#